data_AF-A0A0G0MQK3-F1
#
_entry.id   AF-A0A0G0MQK3-F1
#
_cell.length_a   1.000
_cell.length_b   1.000
_cell.length_c   1.000
_cell.angle_alpha   90.00
_cell.angle_beta   90.00
_cell.angle_gamma   90.00
#
_symmetry.space_group_name_H-M   'P 1'
#
loop_
_entity.id
_entity.type
_entity.pdbx_description
1 polymer ?
#
loop_
_entity_poly.entity_id
_entity_poly.type
_entity_poly.pdbx_seq_one_letter_code
_entity_poly.pdbx_strand_id
1 'polypeptide(L)'
;MVYFGYKKDLMNRIPISISTICLSLILSLVFLNTQVLAGENEESCDRYVTLVNPVRGRSLWIDSSLKPIDSQYEATLKNNLKATWLVQYDVLEDEELKNRLKEFNDGQEIGVFLEVSELQSNKSKVIYPPFTPWFSPKAVFLSGYKQSERRRLIDTLFEKFKQTFNYYPKSVGAWWIDSYSLNYIKDKYDIRAALIVADQLTTDNYGVWGQWWSVPYYPSKANILTPASSIKNKQDVVVVQWALRDPLLAYGSGKEFSNYSLQANDYVSQGKDTSYFNEIASSYLSCQNQLSQITVGLETGIESISFISEYNNQLLALKNTPNLSAVTMSEFAEKFANKFPEFPKSTSLSYKGSSWIMDTQSRKNEKLNDFVSYDQKLSFSDYFVADKEDFLNRIMPLKRANEKVVWFPMFIQRKALLILIFLVFGIIFYIKKDIKLFIIGSLFSFAAFGLILRSFYQFGWQVFFGPKVSYLILVQAMVVIISFLIVFLVKKRFKINLWLLPLVFGIDFLIQGIRGTYMSGRYFIGFALDDLRFLGLSFSKGFQLNFVNQDLPAYQALALLKFDFNMIWNNLIVSLFIYPLIHIIFALVLGTVLMKAPEKVWKLVFAILIILVSLHLTSLLNADPRLVL
;
A
#
# COMPACT_ATOMS: atom_id res chain seq x y z
N MET A 1 66.35 -40.13 -71.15
CA MET A 1 66.84 -39.08 -70.23
C MET A 1 65.72 -38.08 -70.07
N VAL A 2 65.21 -37.96 -68.83
CA VAL A 2 64.49 -36.83 -68.22
C VAL A 2 63.37 -36.12 -69.02
N TYR A 3 62.15 -36.38 -68.54
CA TYR A 3 60.92 -35.56 -68.45
C TYR A 3 60.55 -34.54 -69.55
N PHE A 4 59.41 -34.86 -70.18
CA PHE A 4 58.63 -34.06 -71.12
C PHE A 4 57.60 -33.16 -70.42
N GLY A 5 57.39 -31.97 -70.99
CA GLY A 5 56.17 -31.18 -70.85
C GLY A 5 55.30 -31.26 -72.11
N TYR A 6 53.99 -31.35 -71.88
CA TYR A 6 52.83 -30.91 -72.68
C TYR A 6 52.77 -31.13 -74.21
N LYS A 7 51.79 -31.95 -74.67
CA LYS A 7 50.60 -31.46 -75.42
C LYS A 7 49.59 -32.57 -75.83
N LYS A 8 48.32 -32.26 -75.58
CA LYS A 8 47.07 -32.41 -76.37
C LYS A 8 46.60 -33.74 -76.99
N ASP A 9 45.34 -34.02 -76.61
CA ASP A 9 44.18 -34.50 -77.39
C ASP A 9 44.19 -35.87 -78.06
N LEU A 10 43.25 -36.74 -77.65
CA LEU A 10 42.38 -37.44 -78.61
C LEU A 10 41.03 -37.86 -77.98
N MET A 11 39.98 -37.64 -78.76
CA MET A 11 38.56 -37.84 -78.47
C MET A 11 38.09 -39.31 -78.43
N ASN A 12 36.96 -39.48 -77.72
CA ASN A 12 35.74 -40.26 -78.07
C ASN A 12 35.47 -41.66 -77.46
N ARG A 13 34.39 -41.65 -76.64
CA ARG A 13 33.17 -42.51 -76.63
C ARG A 13 33.06 -43.72 -75.66
N ILE A 14 32.21 -43.50 -74.63
CA ILE A 14 31.02 -44.30 -74.16
C ILE A 14 31.32 -45.68 -73.51
N PRO A 15 30.59 -46.20 -72.48
CA PRO A 15 29.25 -45.83 -72.00
C PRO A 15 29.07 -45.56 -70.49
N ILE A 16 27.94 -44.92 -70.24
CA ILE A 16 27.26 -44.64 -68.97
C ILE A 16 26.88 -45.95 -68.26
N SER A 17 27.33 -46.11 -67.01
CA SER A 17 26.83 -47.14 -66.10
C SER A 17 25.77 -46.55 -65.17
N ILE A 18 24.78 -47.37 -64.87
CA ILE A 18 23.51 -47.10 -64.18
C ILE A 18 23.66 -46.59 -62.72
N SER A 19 24.89 -46.41 -62.22
CA SER A 19 25.16 -45.89 -60.87
C SER A 19 24.96 -44.38 -60.71
N THR A 20 24.99 -43.60 -61.80
CA THR A 20 24.87 -42.13 -61.71
C THR A 20 23.43 -41.62 -61.69
N ILE A 21 22.45 -42.44 -62.08
CA ILE A 21 21.02 -42.07 -62.06
C ILE A 21 20.39 -42.30 -60.67
N CYS A 22 20.86 -43.31 -59.92
CA CYS A 22 20.40 -43.51 -58.53
C CYS A 22 20.96 -42.44 -57.57
N LEU A 23 22.16 -41.91 -57.82
CA LEU A 23 22.74 -40.87 -56.96
C LEU A 23 22.15 -39.48 -57.23
N SER A 24 21.69 -39.20 -58.47
CA SER A 24 20.99 -37.95 -58.78
C SER A 24 19.53 -37.96 -58.31
N LEU A 25 18.86 -39.12 -58.27
CA LEU A 25 17.51 -39.23 -57.68
C LEU A 25 17.52 -39.07 -56.15
N ILE A 26 18.52 -39.63 -55.46
CA ILE A 26 18.66 -39.48 -54.00
C ILE A 26 19.09 -38.04 -53.62
N LEU A 27 19.91 -37.36 -54.42
CA LEU A 27 20.18 -35.93 -54.20
C LEU A 27 18.98 -35.03 -54.58
N SER A 28 18.13 -35.41 -55.53
CA SER A 28 16.92 -34.62 -55.86
C SER A 28 15.80 -34.77 -54.82
N LEU A 29 15.78 -35.85 -54.03
CA LEU A 29 14.85 -36.05 -52.91
C LEU A 29 15.30 -35.33 -51.62
N VAL A 30 16.56 -34.88 -51.54
CA VAL A 30 17.06 -34.05 -50.43
C VAL A 30 16.96 -32.54 -50.73
N PHE A 31 16.74 -32.16 -52.00
CA PHE A 31 16.62 -30.76 -52.44
C PHE A 31 15.26 -30.40 -53.07
N LEU A 32 14.24 -31.26 -52.93
CA LEU A 32 12.85 -30.84 -53.08
C LEU A 32 12.46 -30.03 -51.86
N ASN A 33 12.82 -28.75 -51.94
CA ASN A 33 12.21 -27.65 -51.23
C ASN A 33 10.70 -27.90 -51.13
N THR A 34 10.25 -28.29 -49.96
CA THR A 34 9.02 -27.68 -49.45
C THR A 34 9.35 -26.20 -49.32
N GLN A 35 9.08 -25.43 -50.38
CA GLN A 35 8.50 -24.13 -50.17
C GLN A 35 7.13 -24.39 -49.51
N VAL A 36 7.18 -24.72 -48.22
CA VAL A 36 6.17 -24.23 -47.30
C VAL A 36 6.27 -22.74 -47.53
N LEU A 37 5.28 -22.18 -48.24
CA LEU A 37 4.87 -20.83 -47.99
C LEU A 37 4.85 -20.73 -46.47
N ALA A 38 5.88 -20.13 -45.90
CA ALA A 38 5.77 -19.50 -44.61
C ALA A 38 4.73 -18.40 -44.85
N GLY A 39 3.45 -18.78 -44.91
CA GLY A 39 2.47 -18.00 -44.20
C GLY A 39 3.09 -17.81 -42.84
N GLU A 40 3.22 -16.55 -42.44
CA GLU A 40 3.49 -16.20 -41.06
C GLU A 40 2.63 -17.16 -40.23
N ASN A 41 3.25 -18.19 -39.66
CA ASN A 41 2.64 -18.88 -38.56
C ASN A 41 2.60 -17.77 -37.53
N GLU A 42 1.45 -17.08 -37.44
CA GLU A 42 1.14 -16.24 -36.30
C GLU A 42 1.44 -17.12 -35.11
N GLU A 43 2.60 -16.89 -34.48
CA GLU A 43 2.95 -17.54 -33.23
C GLU A 43 1.76 -17.23 -32.32
N SER A 44 0.97 -18.26 -32.03
CA SER A 44 -0.24 -18.16 -31.23
C SER A 44 0.22 -17.92 -29.80
N CYS A 45 0.53 -16.66 -29.49
CA CYS A 45 0.80 -16.20 -28.14
C CYS A 45 -0.47 -15.55 -27.59
N ASP A 46 -0.78 -15.84 -26.33
CA ASP A 46 -1.91 -15.19 -25.68
C ASP A 46 -1.62 -13.69 -25.49
N ARG A 47 -2.47 -12.85 -26.08
CA ARG A 47 -2.45 -11.40 -25.91
C ARG A 47 -3.59 -10.99 -25.00
N TYR A 48 -3.33 -10.10 -24.05
CA TYR A 48 -4.32 -9.64 -23.08
C TYR A 48 -4.48 -8.12 -23.12
N VAL A 49 -5.72 -7.66 -23.07
CA VAL A 49 -6.03 -6.26 -22.71
C VAL A 49 -6.86 -6.23 -21.44
N THR A 50 -6.43 -5.44 -20.48
CA THR A 50 -7.15 -5.16 -19.25
C THR A 50 -7.72 -3.75 -19.34
N LEU A 51 -9.00 -3.63 -19.69
CA LEU A 51 -9.67 -2.34 -19.74
C LEU A 51 -10.07 -1.92 -18.32
N VAL A 52 -9.64 -0.75 -17.85
CA VAL A 52 -9.93 -0.28 -16.49
C VAL A 52 -10.46 1.15 -16.53
N ASN A 53 -11.58 1.44 -15.88
CA ASN A 53 -12.17 2.77 -15.86
C ASN A 53 -12.33 3.23 -14.40
N PRO A 54 -11.50 4.18 -13.92
CA PRO A 54 -11.69 4.82 -12.62
C PRO A 54 -12.95 5.69 -12.62
N VAL A 55 -13.80 5.50 -11.61
CA VAL A 55 -15.09 6.19 -11.44
C VAL A 55 -15.10 6.90 -10.09
N ARG A 56 -15.00 8.24 -10.11
CA ARG A 56 -15.15 9.09 -8.92
C ARG A 56 -16.59 9.56 -8.76
N GLY A 57 -16.91 10.20 -7.63
CA GLY A 57 -18.19 10.88 -7.44
C GLY A 57 -18.45 11.93 -8.54
N ARG A 58 -19.70 12.05 -9.01
CA ARG A 58 -20.07 12.93 -10.14
C ARG A 58 -19.90 14.42 -9.86
N SER A 59 -19.75 14.80 -8.60
CA SER A 59 -19.37 16.16 -8.19
C SER A 59 -18.02 16.61 -8.74
N LEU A 60 -17.17 15.66 -9.15
CA LEU A 60 -15.88 15.93 -9.80
C LEU A 60 -15.96 15.86 -11.34
N TRP A 61 -17.10 15.46 -11.91
CA TRP A 61 -17.26 15.32 -13.36
C TRP A 61 -17.63 16.67 -13.98
N ILE A 62 -17.26 16.88 -15.25
CA ILE A 62 -17.52 18.14 -15.95
C ILE A 62 -19.02 18.45 -16.05
N ASP A 63 -19.89 17.44 -16.26
CA ASP A 63 -21.34 17.64 -16.43
C ASP A 63 -22.22 16.99 -15.35
N SER A 64 -21.61 16.33 -14.37
CA SER A 64 -22.27 15.61 -13.25
C SER A 64 -23.39 14.62 -13.63
N SER A 65 -23.58 14.31 -14.91
CA SER A 65 -24.66 13.47 -15.43
C SER A 65 -24.26 11.99 -15.45
N LEU A 66 -25.17 11.09 -15.82
CA LEU A 66 -24.84 9.68 -16.08
C LEU A 66 -24.24 9.45 -17.49
N LYS A 67 -24.29 10.45 -18.37
CA LYS A 67 -23.83 10.30 -19.76
C LYS A 67 -22.38 9.82 -19.88
N PRO A 68 -21.41 10.26 -19.06
CA PRO A 68 -20.02 9.81 -19.20
C PRO A 68 -19.87 8.32 -18.95
N ILE A 69 -20.54 7.79 -17.91
CA ILE A 69 -20.49 6.35 -17.59
C ILE A 69 -21.25 5.52 -18.63
N ASP A 70 -22.40 6.02 -19.10
CA ASP A 70 -23.19 5.36 -20.15
C ASP A 70 -22.41 5.26 -21.46
N SER A 71 -21.82 6.38 -21.89
CA SER A 71 -21.10 6.45 -23.16
C SER A 71 -19.87 5.51 -23.17
N GLN A 72 -19.12 5.45 -22.05
CA GLN A 72 -17.99 4.54 -21.94
C GLN A 72 -18.44 3.06 -21.89
N TYR A 73 -19.54 2.77 -21.20
CA TYR A 73 -20.07 1.41 -21.13
C TYR A 73 -20.60 0.95 -22.50
N GLU A 74 -21.36 1.78 -23.19
CA GLU A 74 -21.84 1.52 -24.56
C GLU A 74 -20.68 1.30 -25.54
N ALA A 75 -19.64 2.14 -25.46
CA ALA A 75 -18.43 1.99 -26.27
C ALA A 75 -17.74 0.64 -26.03
N THR A 76 -17.67 0.22 -24.77
CA THR A 76 -17.09 -1.06 -24.36
C THR A 76 -17.91 -2.24 -24.91
N LEU A 77 -19.25 -2.19 -24.75
CA LEU A 77 -20.17 -3.21 -25.25
C LEU A 77 -20.15 -3.34 -26.78
N LYS A 78 -20.18 -2.22 -27.50
CA LYS A 78 -20.15 -2.19 -28.97
C LYS A 78 -18.92 -2.91 -29.54
N ASN A 79 -17.83 -2.91 -28.78
CA ASN A 79 -16.59 -3.58 -29.14
C ASN A 79 -16.42 -4.99 -28.55
N ASN A 80 -17.42 -5.49 -27.81
CA ASN A 80 -17.40 -6.79 -27.12
C ASN A 80 -16.18 -6.95 -26.20
N LEU A 81 -15.80 -5.87 -25.51
CA LEU A 81 -14.67 -5.85 -24.59
C LEU A 81 -15.17 -6.06 -23.14
N LYS A 82 -14.35 -6.77 -22.36
CA LYS A 82 -14.51 -6.82 -20.89
C LYS A 82 -13.80 -5.64 -20.26
N ALA A 83 -14.29 -5.17 -19.11
CA ALA A 83 -13.69 -4.06 -18.38
C ALA A 83 -13.79 -4.22 -16.86
N THR A 84 -12.99 -3.45 -16.15
CA THR A 84 -13.06 -3.27 -14.70
C THR A 84 -13.37 -1.81 -14.37
N TRP A 85 -14.42 -1.57 -13.61
CA TRP A 85 -14.84 -0.24 -13.16
C TRP A 85 -14.42 -0.08 -11.70
N LEU A 86 -13.40 0.73 -11.46
CA LEU A 86 -12.90 0.98 -10.10
C LEU A 86 -13.68 2.14 -9.50
N VAL A 87 -14.55 1.87 -8.52
CA VAL A 87 -15.46 2.89 -7.99
C VAL A 87 -14.97 3.46 -6.66
N GLN A 88 -14.98 4.78 -6.54
CA GLN A 88 -14.73 5.49 -5.28
C GLN A 88 -15.89 5.31 -4.30
N TYR A 89 -15.66 5.52 -3.00
CA TYR A 89 -16.70 5.47 -1.97
C TYR A 89 -17.97 6.28 -2.32
N ASP A 90 -17.81 7.50 -2.82
CA ASP A 90 -18.91 8.43 -3.12
C ASP A 90 -19.87 7.87 -4.18
N VAL A 91 -19.36 7.06 -5.11
CA VAL A 91 -20.18 6.37 -6.11
C VAL A 91 -21.13 5.36 -5.46
N LEU A 92 -20.74 4.76 -4.33
CA LEU A 92 -21.57 3.80 -3.59
C LEU A 92 -22.67 4.48 -2.76
N GLU A 93 -22.55 5.79 -2.52
CA GLU A 93 -23.55 6.61 -1.84
C GLU A 93 -24.51 7.31 -2.83
N ASP A 94 -24.15 7.39 -4.12
CA ASP A 94 -25.00 7.90 -5.19
C ASP A 94 -25.98 6.81 -5.67
N GLU A 95 -27.27 6.98 -5.36
CA GLU A 95 -28.32 6.00 -5.70
C GLU A 95 -28.46 5.76 -7.21
N GLU A 96 -28.34 6.80 -8.04
CA GLU A 96 -28.48 6.66 -9.48
C GLU A 96 -27.29 5.91 -10.07
N LEU A 97 -26.07 6.31 -9.70
CA LEU A 97 -24.85 5.65 -10.20
C LEU A 97 -24.76 4.20 -9.75
N LYS A 98 -25.01 3.91 -8.47
CA LYS A 98 -24.90 2.54 -7.98
C LYS A 98 -25.95 1.63 -8.62
N ASN A 99 -27.17 2.13 -8.87
CA ASN A 99 -28.20 1.37 -9.57
C ASN A 99 -27.79 1.15 -11.02
N ARG A 100 -27.24 2.18 -11.67
CA ARG A 100 -26.75 2.06 -13.03
C ARG A 100 -25.63 1.02 -13.18
N LEU A 101 -24.67 1.01 -12.26
CA LEU A 101 -23.58 0.02 -12.23
C LEU A 101 -24.08 -1.42 -12.05
N LYS A 102 -25.21 -1.63 -11.36
CA LYS A 102 -25.80 -2.97 -11.17
C LYS A 102 -26.43 -3.54 -12.45
N GLU A 103 -26.70 -2.69 -13.44
CA GLU A 103 -27.25 -3.11 -14.73
C GLU A 103 -26.15 -3.56 -15.70
N PHE A 104 -24.87 -3.40 -15.33
CA PHE A 104 -23.78 -3.82 -16.18
C PHE A 104 -23.74 -5.35 -16.27
N ASN A 105 -23.44 -5.86 -17.46
CA ASN A 105 -23.36 -7.31 -17.69
C ASN A 105 -22.13 -7.95 -17.01
N ASP A 106 -22.12 -9.28 -16.96
CA ASP A 106 -21.07 -10.07 -16.28
C ASP A 106 -19.64 -9.86 -16.83
N GLY A 107 -19.51 -9.26 -18.02
CA GLY A 107 -18.21 -8.88 -18.60
C GLY A 107 -17.62 -7.59 -18.01
N GLN A 108 -18.36 -6.90 -17.14
CA GLN A 108 -17.95 -5.67 -16.47
C GLN A 108 -17.72 -5.92 -14.98
N GLU A 109 -16.47 -6.16 -14.60
CA GLU A 109 -16.11 -6.28 -13.19
C GLU A 109 -16.26 -4.93 -12.49
N ILE A 110 -16.92 -4.89 -11.33
CA ILE A 110 -16.89 -3.74 -10.45
C ILE A 110 -15.85 -3.99 -9.35
N GLY A 111 -14.87 -3.09 -9.25
CA GLY A 111 -13.82 -3.08 -8.23
C GLY A 111 -13.80 -1.77 -7.45
N VAL A 112 -12.79 -1.56 -6.61
CA VAL A 112 -12.72 -0.39 -5.73
C VAL A 112 -11.58 0.55 -6.12
N PHE A 113 -11.89 1.85 -6.18
CA PHE A 113 -10.89 2.91 -6.30
C PHE A 113 -10.55 3.46 -4.91
N LEU A 114 -9.29 3.33 -4.50
CA LEU A 114 -8.81 3.60 -3.13
C LEU A 114 -8.47 5.08 -2.89
N GLU A 115 -8.97 5.99 -3.72
CA GLU A 115 -8.86 7.42 -3.47
C GLU A 115 -9.83 7.88 -2.39
N VAL A 116 -9.26 8.40 -1.31
CA VAL A 116 -10.00 8.83 -0.13
C VAL A 116 -10.70 10.16 -0.40
N SER A 117 -12.01 10.18 -0.18
CA SER A 117 -12.81 11.41 -0.21
C SER A 117 -13.11 11.93 1.20
N GLU A 118 -13.58 13.18 1.26
CA GLU A 118 -14.10 13.76 2.50
C GLU A 118 -15.32 12.99 3.02
N LEU A 119 -16.23 12.57 2.13
CA LEU A 119 -17.40 11.76 2.49
C LEU A 119 -16.98 10.43 3.12
N GLN A 120 -16.05 9.70 2.49
CA GLN A 120 -15.53 8.44 3.03
C GLN A 120 -14.88 8.66 4.40
N SER A 121 -14.06 9.70 4.54
CA SER A 121 -13.35 10.02 5.78
C SER A 121 -14.33 10.29 6.93
N ASN A 122 -15.36 11.09 6.67
CA ASN A 122 -16.42 11.39 7.64
C ASN A 122 -17.18 10.12 8.06
N LYS A 123 -17.55 9.26 7.12
CA LYS A 123 -18.21 7.98 7.41
C LYS A 123 -17.30 7.01 8.18
N SER A 124 -16.00 7.10 7.94
CA SER A 124 -14.97 6.28 8.61
C SER A 124 -14.54 6.82 9.97
N LYS A 125 -15.07 7.98 10.40
CA LYS A 125 -14.62 8.71 11.60
C LYS A 125 -13.13 9.00 11.57
N VAL A 126 -12.64 9.44 10.41
CA VAL A 126 -11.27 9.86 10.15
C VAL A 126 -11.30 11.33 9.73
N ILE A 127 -10.37 12.12 10.27
CA ILE A 127 -10.25 13.53 9.91
C ILE A 127 -9.68 13.63 8.49
N TYR A 128 -10.49 14.16 7.57
CA TYR A 128 -10.02 14.61 6.27
C TYR A 128 -9.18 15.90 6.43
N PRO A 129 -8.00 16.03 5.79
CA PRO A 129 -7.17 17.23 5.90
C PRO A 129 -7.95 18.49 5.51
N PRO A 130 -8.12 19.47 6.41
CA PRO A 130 -8.88 20.68 6.10
C PRO A 130 -8.14 21.54 5.08
N PHE A 131 -8.88 22.32 4.30
CA PHE A 131 -8.33 23.26 3.30
C PHE A 131 -7.34 22.63 2.31
N THR A 132 -7.51 21.33 2.04
CA THR A 132 -6.62 20.57 1.18
C THR A 132 -7.36 20.20 -0.11
N PRO A 133 -6.80 20.49 -1.30
CA PRO A 133 -7.39 20.07 -2.57
C PRO A 133 -7.61 18.56 -2.60
N TRP A 134 -8.68 18.11 -3.25
CA TRP A 134 -9.06 16.69 -3.29
C TRP A 134 -8.00 15.78 -3.91
N PHE A 135 -7.19 16.31 -4.84
CA PHE A 135 -6.11 15.58 -5.51
C PHE A 135 -4.79 15.58 -4.74
N SER A 136 -4.70 16.29 -3.61
CA SER A 136 -3.46 16.39 -2.84
C SER A 136 -3.06 15.02 -2.29
N PRO A 137 -1.80 14.58 -2.45
CA PRO A 137 -1.36 13.25 -2.00
C PRO A 137 -1.63 12.94 -0.52
N LYS A 138 -1.49 13.93 0.36
CA LYS A 138 -1.76 13.78 1.81
C LYS A 138 -3.23 13.56 2.16
N ALA A 139 -4.13 13.84 1.23
CA ALA A 139 -5.57 13.68 1.39
C ALA A 139 -6.13 12.51 0.59
N VAL A 140 -5.73 12.36 -0.67
CA VAL A 140 -6.30 11.40 -1.61
C VAL A 140 -5.75 9.97 -1.41
N PHE A 141 -4.50 9.82 -0.98
CA PHE A 141 -3.89 8.50 -0.81
C PHE A 141 -3.99 8.01 0.63
N LEU A 142 -4.20 6.69 0.79
CA LEU A 142 -4.19 6.02 2.08
C LEU A 142 -2.88 6.26 2.85
N SER A 143 -1.74 6.38 2.15
CA SER A 143 -0.43 6.71 2.73
C SER A 143 -0.43 8.00 3.54
N GLY A 144 -1.34 8.93 3.21
CA GLY A 144 -1.57 10.18 3.92
C GLY A 144 -2.15 10.02 5.32
N TYR A 145 -2.64 8.84 5.69
CA TYR A 145 -3.29 8.56 6.97
C TYR A 145 -2.44 7.62 7.82
N LYS A 146 -2.68 7.57 9.14
CA LYS A 146 -2.04 6.58 10.02
C LYS A 146 -2.58 5.19 9.75
N GLN A 147 -1.83 4.15 10.12
CA GLN A 147 -2.27 2.76 9.89
C GLN A 147 -3.67 2.46 10.45
N SER A 148 -4.02 2.93 11.65
CA SER A 148 -5.37 2.76 12.21
C SER A 148 -6.47 3.49 11.43
N GLU A 149 -6.17 4.68 10.91
CA GLU A 149 -7.05 5.46 10.04
C GLU A 149 -7.22 4.75 8.69
N ARG A 150 -6.14 4.27 8.07
CA ARG A 150 -6.17 3.47 6.83
C ARG A 150 -7.08 2.25 6.96
N ARG A 151 -6.94 1.47 8.04
CA ARG A 151 -7.82 0.31 8.29
C ARG A 151 -9.29 0.70 8.34
N ARG A 152 -9.65 1.78 9.05
CA ARG A 152 -11.05 2.27 9.11
C ARG A 152 -11.56 2.75 7.76
N LEU A 153 -10.75 3.48 7.00
CA LEU A 153 -11.08 3.96 5.65
C LEU A 153 -11.35 2.79 4.69
N ILE A 154 -10.46 1.80 4.68
CA ILE A 154 -10.57 0.58 3.89
C ILE A 154 -11.81 -0.20 4.30
N ASP A 155 -11.97 -0.46 5.61
CA ASP A 155 -13.10 -1.25 6.13
C ASP A 155 -14.44 -0.62 5.79
N THR A 156 -14.57 0.70 5.97
CA THR A 156 -15.79 1.43 5.64
C THR A 156 -16.14 1.31 4.15
N LEU A 157 -15.12 1.42 3.28
CA LEU A 157 -15.29 1.29 1.83
C LEU A 157 -15.66 -0.13 1.40
N PHE A 158 -14.96 -1.15 1.92
CA PHE A 158 -15.21 -2.54 1.56
C PHE A 158 -16.54 -3.06 2.10
N GLU A 159 -16.94 -2.67 3.31
CA GLU A 159 -18.25 -3.01 3.85
C GLU A 159 -19.37 -2.33 3.06
N LYS A 160 -19.21 -1.05 2.69
CA LYS A 160 -20.18 -0.36 1.83
C LYS A 160 -20.26 -1.03 0.46
N PHE A 161 -19.14 -1.41 -0.14
CA PHE A 161 -19.11 -2.14 -1.40
C PHE A 161 -19.89 -3.46 -1.30
N LYS A 162 -19.64 -4.26 -0.25
CA LYS A 162 -20.34 -5.51 -0.02
C LYS A 162 -21.83 -5.31 0.22
N GLN A 163 -22.24 -4.27 0.92
CA GLN A 163 -23.67 -3.94 1.07
C GLN A 163 -24.32 -3.60 -0.27
N THR A 164 -23.59 -2.95 -1.18
CA THR A 164 -24.11 -2.56 -2.49
C THR A 164 -24.20 -3.74 -3.46
N PHE A 165 -23.16 -4.57 -3.55
CA PHE A 165 -23.02 -5.62 -4.57
C PHE A 165 -23.12 -7.06 -4.05
N ASN A 166 -23.22 -7.26 -2.74
CA ASN A 166 -23.33 -8.56 -2.07
C ASN A 166 -22.07 -9.47 -2.17
N TYR A 167 -20.92 -8.91 -2.51
CA TYR A 167 -19.60 -9.57 -2.49
C TYR A 167 -18.49 -8.54 -2.19
N TYR A 168 -17.30 -8.99 -1.78
CA TYR A 168 -16.12 -8.10 -1.65
C TYR A 168 -15.39 -7.97 -2.99
N PRO A 169 -14.83 -6.80 -3.33
CA PRO A 169 -14.18 -6.58 -4.63
C PRO A 169 -12.96 -7.50 -4.79
N LYS A 170 -12.74 -8.01 -6.00
CA LYS A 170 -11.53 -8.80 -6.32
C LYS A 170 -10.37 -7.92 -6.80
N SER A 171 -10.67 -6.71 -7.26
CA SER A 171 -9.74 -5.78 -7.86
C SER A 171 -9.83 -4.41 -7.20
N VAL A 172 -8.67 -3.81 -6.96
CA VAL A 172 -8.55 -2.44 -6.43
C VAL A 172 -7.62 -1.60 -7.28
N GLY A 173 -7.70 -0.28 -7.18
CA GLY A 173 -6.67 0.58 -7.75
C GLY A 173 -6.65 1.96 -7.13
N ALA A 174 -5.52 2.64 -7.28
CA ALA A 174 -5.32 4.07 -7.04
C ALA A 174 -4.04 4.49 -7.76
N TRP A 175 -3.74 5.78 -7.87
CA TRP A 175 -2.44 6.18 -8.42
C TRP A 175 -1.27 5.71 -7.55
N TRP A 176 -1.45 5.68 -6.23
CA TRP A 176 -0.50 5.10 -5.28
C TRP A 176 -1.22 4.23 -4.24
N ILE A 177 -0.66 3.05 -3.97
CA ILE A 177 -1.08 2.16 -2.88
C ILE A 177 0.16 1.81 -2.05
N ASP A 178 0.20 2.25 -0.79
CA ASP A 178 1.29 1.87 0.09
C ASP A 178 1.24 0.36 0.45
N SER A 179 2.39 -0.24 0.71
CA SER A 179 2.46 -1.69 0.95
C SER A 179 1.78 -2.11 2.25
N TYR A 180 1.65 -1.24 3.25
CA TYR A 180 0.88 -1.60 4.45
C TYR A 180 -0.61 -1.80 4.11
N SER A 181 -1.19 -0.85 3.38
CA SER A 181 -2.57 -0.93 2.91
C SER A 181 -2.80 -2.12 1.99
N LEU A 182 -1.90 -2.37 1.01
CA LEU A 182 -2.01 -3.53 0.12
C LEU A 182 -2.00 -4.86 0.89
N ASN A 183 -1.09 -5.00 1.86
CA ASN A 183 -1.01 -6.20 2.69
C ASN A 183 -2.30 -6.38 3.51
N TYR A 184 -2.78 -5.31 4.15
CA TYR A 184 -4.02 -5.36 4.94
C TYR A 184 -5.23 -5.76 4.09
N ILE A 185 -5.38 -5.17 2.91
CA ILE A 185 -6.48 -5.46 2.00
C ILE A 185 -6.45 -6.92 1.55
N LYS A 186 -5.28 -7.44 1.17
CA LYS A 186 -5.14 -8.87 0.83
C LYS A 186 -5.46 -9.77 2.00
N ASP A 187 -4.87 -9.52 3.16
CA ASP A 187 -4.99 -10.40 4.32
C ASP A 187 -6.44 -10.48 4.84
N LYS A 188 -7.21 -9.39 4.71
CA LYS A 188 -8.60 -9.32 5.21
C LYS A 188 -9.67 -9.60 4.15
N TYR A 189 -9.46 -9.15 2.92
CA TYR A 189 -10.49 -9.17 1.86
C TYR A 189 -10.14 -10.07 0.66
N ASP A 190 -8.94 -10.65 0.63
CA ASP A 190 -8.49 -11.60 -0.39
C ASP A 190 -8.58 -11.10 -1.84
N ILE A 191 -8.17 -9.83 -2.07
CA ILE A 191 -8.08 -9.28 -3.43
C ILE A 191 -7.05 -10.05 -4.28
N ARG A 192 -7.18 -9.93 -5.60
CA ARG A 192 -6.35 -10.63 -6.60
C ARG A 192 -5.52 -9.70 -7.46
N ALA A 193 -6.03 -8.51 -7.74
CA ALA A 193 -5.37 -7.52 -8.59
C ALA A 193 -5.35 -6.14 -7.92
N ALA A 194 -4.26 -5.41 -8.14
CA ALA A 194 -4.12 -4.00 -7.76
C ALA A 194 -3.62 -3.19 -8.96
N LEU A 195 -4.20 -2.02 -9.18
CA LEU A 195 -3.72 -1.05 -10.16
C LEU A 195 -3.00 0.10 -9.45
N ILE A 196 -1.79 0.41 -9.91
CA ILE A 196 -1.03 1.62 -9.53
C ILE A 196 -0.62 2.40 -10.77
N VAL A 197 -0.20 3.65 -10.60
CA VAL A 197 0.37 4.41 -11.71
C VAL A 197 1.64 3.72 -12.24
N ALA A 198 1.85 3.75 -13.55
CA ALA A 198 3.13 3.40 -14.17
C ALA A 198 4.21 4.43 -13.80
N ASP A 199 5.46 4.14 -14.13
CA ASP A 199 6.58 5.06 -13.87
C ASP A 199 6.26 6.51 -14.30
N GLN A 200 6.39 7.43 -13.35
CA GLN A 200 6.37 8.87 -13.55
C GLN A 200 7.24 9.54 -12.52
N LEU A 201 8.16 10.41 -12.96
CA LEU A 201 9.14 10.99 -12.04
C LEU A 201 8.56 12.17 -11.24
N THR A 202 7.82 13.06 -11.91
CA THR A 202 7.15 14.21 -11.28
C THR A 202 5.89 14.58 -12.08
N THR A 203 4.71 14.10 -11.69
CA THR A 203 3.44 14.45 -12.34
C THR A 203 2.32 14.45 -11.30
N ASP A 204 1.39 15.40 -11.40
CA ASP A 204 0.21 15.52 -10.51
C ASP A 204 0.54 15.55 -9.00
N ASN A 205 1.68 16.15 -8.64
CA ASN A 205 2.25 16.23 -7.29
C ASN A 205 2.73 14.89 -6.70
N TYR A 206 3.06 13.91 -7.54
CA TYR A 206 3.71 12.69 -7.07
C TYR A 206 4.73 12.13 -8.06
N GLY A 207 5.75 11.48 -7.51
CA GLY A 207 6.73 10.69 -8.22
C GLY A 207 6.64 9.24 -7.79
N VAL A 208 6.36 8.34 -8.73
CA VAL A 208 6.34 6.88 -8.54
C VAL A 208 7.28 6.32 -9.59
N TRP A 209 8.47 5.92 -9.17
CA TRP A 209 9.55 5.61 -10.10
C TRP A 209 10.38 4.45 -9.62
N GLY A 210 10.75 3.57 -10.55
CA GLY A 210 11.70 2.50 -10.28
C GLY A 210 11.12 1.09 -10.26
N GLN A 211 9.83 0.90 -10.55
CA GLN A 211 9.23 -0.44 -10.69
C GLN A 211 9.63 -1.09 -12.01
N TRP A 212 9.24 -2.35 -12.25
CA TRP A 212 9.35 -2.87 -13.61
C TRP A 212 8.57 -1.99 -14.59
N TRP A 213 9.20 -1.62 -15.71
CA TRP A 213 8.66 -0.69 -16.68
C TRP A 213 7.43 -1.26 -17.39
N SER A 214 6.24 -0.81 -16.99
CA SER A 214 4.98 -1.06 -17.70
C SER A 214 4.65 -2.55 -17.93
N VAL A 215 5.11 -3.43 -17.04
CA VAL A 215 4.81 -4.87 -17.07
C VAL A 215 4.23 -5.32 -15.73
N PRO A 216 3.27 -6.27 -15.72
CA PRO A 216 2.69 -6.79 -14.48
C PRO A 216 3.67 -7.66 -13.66
N TYR A 217 3.49 -7.65 -12.34
CA TYR A 217 4.31 -8.44 -11.42
C TYR A 217 3.58 -8.73 -10.10
N TYR A 218 4.09 -9.69 -9.32
CA TYR A 218 3.78 -9.79 -7.90
C TYR A 218 4.74 -8.91 -7.11
N PRO A 219 4.28 -7.98 -6.27
CA PRO A 219 5.16 -7.13 -5.48
C PRO A 219 5.68 -7.85 -4.23
N SER A 220 6.73 -7.29 -3.63
CA SER A 220 7.18 -7.63 -2.29
C SER A 220 6.25 -7.06 -1.24
N LYS A 221 6.02 -7.80 -0.15
CA LYS A 221 5.31 -7.34 1.06
C LYS A 221 5.92 -6.07 1.67
N ALA A 222 7.22 -5.84 1.44
CA ALA A 222 7.92 -4.65 1.94
C ALA A 222 7.65 -3.41 1.09
N ASN A 223 7.61 -3.55 -0.24
CA ASN A 223 7.50 -2.42 -1.16
C ASN A 223 6.78 -2.82 -2.44
N ILE A 224 5.72 -2.09 -2.76
CA ILE A 224 4.86 -2.37 -3.91
C ILE A 224 5.60 -2.19 -5.23
N LEU A 225 6.61 -1.32 -5.31
CA LEU A 225 7.42 -1.10 -6.51
C LEU A 225 8.50 -2.17 -6.71
N THR A 226 8.71 -3.04 -5.73
CA THR A 226 9.74 -4.07 -5.78
C THR A 226 9.09 -5.41 -6.17
N PRO A 227 9.46 -6.01 -7.32
CA PRO A 227 9.00 -7.34 -7.68
C PRO A 227 9.46 -8.38 -6.66
N ALA A 228 8.58 -9.33 -6.31
CA ALA A 228 8.88 -10.38 -5.35
C ALA A 228 10.01 -11.29 -5.86
N SER A 229 10.89 -11.72 -4.95
CA SER A 229 12.00 -12.62 -5.26
C SER A 229 11.93 -13.98 -4.55
N SER A 230 10.90 -14.22 -3.74
CA SER A 230 10.66 -15.48 -3.03
C SER A 230 9.19 -15.62 -2.63
N ILE A 231 8.75 -16.84 -2.32
CA ILE A 231 7.37 -17.05 -1.82
C ILE A 231 7.11 -16.34 -0.48
N LYS A 232 8.15 -16.18 0.36
CA LYS A 232 8.01 -15.58 1.69
C LYS A 232 7.74 -14.07 1.63
N ASN A 233 8.41 -13.36 0.73
CA ASN A 233 8.20 -11.91 0.54
C ASN A 233 7.15 -11.60 -0.53
N LYS A 234 6.70 -12.58 -1.33
CA LYS A 234 5.61 -12.36 -2.29
C LYS A 234 4.35 -11.87 -1.59
N GLN A 235 3.86 -10.73 -2.05
CA GLN A 235 2.49 -10.32 -1.83
C GLN A 235 1.65 -10.86 -2.99
N ASP A 236 0.70 -11.74 -2.67
CA ASP A 236 -0.03 -12.52 -3.68
C ASP A 236 -1.19 -11.73 -4.29
N VAL A 237 -0.84 -10.60 -4.89
CA VAL A 237 -1.72 -9.67 -5.62
C VAL A 237 -0.98 -9.25 -6.88
N VAL A 238 -1.59 -9.42 -8.05
CA VAL A 238 -0.99 -9.00 -9.32
C VAL A 238 -1.10 -7.49 -9.44
N VAL A 239 0.04 -6.81 -9.55
CA VAL A 239 0.10 -5.38 -9.84
C VAL A 239 0.05 -5.17 -11.35
N VAL A 240 -0.93 -4.38 -11.81
CA VAL A 240 -1.00 -3.83 -13.16
C VAL A 240 -0.79 -2.32 -13.11
N GLN A 241 -0.29 -1.73 -14.19
CA GLN A 241 0.15 -0.33 -14.20
C GLN A 241 -0.74 0.56 -15.07
N TRP A 242 -0.94 1.81 -14.66
CA TRP A 242 -1.78 2.80 -15.34
C TRP A 242 -1.03 4.10 -15.67
N ALA A 243 -1.11 4.64 -16.88
CA ALA A 243 -1.21 3.92 -18.14
C ALA A 243 0.19 3.48 -18.56
N LEU A 244 0.30 2.40 -19.34
CA LEU A 244 1.60 1.93 -19.81
C LEU A 244 2.30 3.07 -20.58
N ARG A 245 3.58 3.24 -20.30
CA ARG A 245 4.40 4.37 -20.75
C ARG A 245 5.19 4.00 -21.99
N ASP A 246 5.36 4.94 -22.92
CA ASP A 246 6.28 4.78 -24.04
C ASP A 246 7.67 4.35 -23.52
N PRO A 247 8.22 3.20 -23.98
CA PRO A 247 9.48 2.68 -23.47
C PRO A 247 10.70 3.57 -23.71
N LEU A 248 10.56 4.65 -24.48
CA LEU A 248 11.62 5.60 -24.79
C LEU A 248 11.23 7.04 -24.41
N LEU A 249 10.07 7.51 -24.86
CA LEU A 249 9.70 8.94 -24.74
C LEU A 249 9.22 9.34 -23.35
N ALA A 250 8.73 8.39 -22.55
CA ALA A 250 8.20 8.69 -21.23
C ALA A 250 9.25 8.75 -20.12
N TYR A 251 10.53 8.63 -20.47
CA TYR A 251 11.62 8.66 -19.51
C TYR A 251 12.06 10.09 -19.21
N GLY A 252 11.49 10.69 -18.15
CA GLY A 252 11.88 12.02 -17.68
C GLY A 252 10.94 12.61 -16.62
N SER A 253 11.17 13.88 -16.29
CA SER A 253 10.41 14.64 -15.28
C SER A 253 9.33 15.50 -15.94
N GLY A 254 8.10 15.42 -15.45
CA GLY A 254 7.01 16.27 -15.91
C GLY A 254 6.03 15.58 -16.87
N LYS A 255 4.94 16.28 -17.15
CA LYS A 255 3.85 15.82 -18.05
C LYS A 255 4.33 15.68 -19.49
N GLU A 256 5.33 16.46 -19.87
CA GLU A 256 5.99 16.38 -21.18
C GLU A 256 6.68 15.03 -21.43
N PHE A 257 6.96 14.24 -20.38
CA PHE A 257 7.43 12.86 -20.51
C PHE A 257 6.32 11.87 -20.15
N SER A 258 5.73 11.98 -18.96
CA SER A 258 4.77 10.97 -18.47
C SER A 258 3.53 10.82 -19.36
N ASN A 259 3.08 11.87 -20.05
CA ASN A 259 1.94 11.79 -20.98
C ASN A 259 2.27 11.08 -22.31
N TYR A 260 3.50 10.60 -22.54
CA TYR A 260 3.74 9.58 -23.56
C TYR A 260 3.27 8.22 -23.03
N SER A 261 1.96 7.98 -23.07
CA SER A 261 1.32 6.81 -22.48
C SER A 261 0.21 6.25 -23.38
N LEU A 262 -0.41 5.13 -22.96
CA LEU A 262 -1.58 4.56 -23.62
C LEU A 262 -2.92 5.24 -23.27
N GLN A 263 -2.95 6.24 -22.38
CA GLN A 263 -4.19 6.92 -22.00
C GLN A 263 -4.56 7.98 -23.05
N ALA A 264 -5.82 8.03 -23.49
CA ALA A 264 -6.25 8.89 -24.61
C ALA A 264 -5.92 10.38 -24.43
N ASN A 265 -6.24 10.96 -23.26
CA ASN A 265 -5.96 12.38 -22.99
C ASN A 265 -4.45 12.68 -22.94
N ASP A 266 -3.63 11.73 -22.48
CA ASP A 266 -2.19 11.89 -22.34
C ASP A 266 -1.54 12.10 -23.71
N TYR A 267 -1.60 11.13 -24.61
CA TYR A 267 -0.89 11.23 -25.89
C TYR A 267 -1.55 12.23 -26.86
N VAL A 268 -2.87 12.44 -26.78
CA VAL A 268 -3.53 13.49 -27.59
C VAL A 268 -3.01 14.87 -27.18
N SER A 269 -2.77 15.10 -25.88
CA SER A 269 -2.14 16.35 -25.41
C SER A 269 -0.71 16.53 -25.93
N GLN A 270 -0.04 15.45 -26.36
CA GLN A 270 1.27 15.44 -27.01
C GLN A 270 1.19 15.58 -28.54
N GLY A 271 0.01 15.87 -29.10
CA GLY A 271 -0.21 15.96 -30.53
C GLY A 271 -0.11 14.61 -31.24
N LYS A 272 -0.39 13.52 -30.53
CA LYS A 272 -0.46 12.16 -31.08
C LYS A 272 -1.92 11.72 -31.26
N ASP A 273 -2.10 10.59 -31.91
CA ASP A 273 -3.41 10.01 -32.25
C ASP A 273 -3.40 8.48 -32.08
N THR A 274 -4.44 7.81 -32.57
CA THR A 274 -4.58 6.35 -32.47
C THR A 274 -3.45 5.59 -33.18
N SER A 275 -2.76 6.19 -34.15
CA SER A 275 -1.60 5.57 -34.80
C SER A 275 -0.46 5.39 -33.80
N TYR A 276 -0.22 6.40 -32.96
CA TYR A 276 0.73 6.32 -31.87
C TYR A 276 0.32 5.25 -30.85
N PHE A 277 -0.96 5.22 -30.45
CA PHE A 277 -1.48 4.17 -29.56
C PHE A 277 -1.19 2.77 -30.12
N ASN A 278 -1.50 2.52 -31.39
CA ASN A 278 -1.26 1.22 -32.05
C ASN A 278 0.21 0.83 -32.04
N GLU A 279 1.09 1.80 -32.27
CA GLU A 279 2.53 1.56 -32.29
C GLU A 279 3.03 1.09 -30.92
N ILE A 280 2.65 1.79 -29.85
CA ILE A 280 3.04 1.44 -28.48
C ILE A 280 2.38 0.14 -28.04
N ALA A 281 1.08 -0.02 -28.28
CA ALA A 281 0.33 -1.23 -27.94
C ALA A 281 0.94 -2.48 -28.59
N SER A 282 1.33 -2.39 -29.87
CA SER A 282 1.96 -3.49 -30.60
C SER A 282 3.29 -3.93 -29.97
N SER A 283 4.06 -2.99 -29.40
CA SER A 283 5.31 -3.32 -28.72
C SER A 283 5.09 -4.17 -27.46
N TYR A 284 4.05 -3.88 -26.68
CA TYR A 284 3.67 -4.63 -25.49
C TYR A 284 2.96 -5.95 -25.83
N LEU A 285 2.21 -5.98 -26.93
CA LEU A 285 1.47 -7.16 -27.39
C LEU A 285 2.30 -8.10 -28.30
N SER A 286 3.58 -7.80 -28.50
CA SER A 286 4.51 -8.68 -29.21
C SER A 286 4.64 -10.04 -28.53
N CYS A 287 4.66 -11.11 -29.32
CA CYS A 287 4.88 -12.49 -28.84
C CYS A 287 6.30 -12.75 -28.34
N GLN A 288 7.23 -11.84 -28.63
CA GLN A 288 8.60 -11.90 -28.10
C GLN A 288 8.63 -11.57 -26.60
N ASN A 289 7.61 -10.89 -26.09
CA ASN A 289 7.51 -10.58 -24.67
C ASN A 289 7.12 -11.84 -23.89
N GLN A 290 7.71 -12.01 -22.71
CA GLN A 290 7.34 -13.12 -21.83
C GLN A 290 5.85 -13.09 -21.47
N LEU A 291 5.25 -11.90 -21.43
CA LEU A 291 3.83 -11.67 -21.24
C LEU A 291 3.37 -10.52 -22.13
N SER A 292 2.40 -10.79 -22.99
CA SER A 292 1.81 -9.80 -23.89
C SER A 292 0.53 -9.24 -23.27
N GLN A 293 0.65 -8.17 -22.48
CA GLN A 293 -0.48 -7.51 -21.83
C GLN A 293 -0.36 -5.99 -21.89
N ILE A 294 -1.50 -5.32 -22.07
CA ILE A 294 -1.65 -3.87 -21.89
C ILE A 294 -2.84 -3.53 -21.00
N THR A 295 -2.71 -2.45 -20.24
CA THR A 295 -3.80 -1.81 -19.50
C THR A 295 -4.21 -0.54 -20.24
N VAL A 296 -5.49 -0.40 -20.54
CA VAL A 296 -6.06 0.74 -21.27
C VAL A 296 -7.29 1.23 -20.50
N GLY A 297 -7.61 2.51 -20.61
CA GLY A 297 -8.82 3.04 -20.04
C GLY A 297 -8.89 4.56 -20.05
N LEU A 298 -9.98 5.09 -19.50
CA LEU A 298 -10.18 6.52 -19.39
C LEU A 298 -10.97 6.88 -18.13
N GLU A 299 -10.54 7.93 -17.43
CA GLU A 299 -11.18 8.40 -16.20
C GLU A 299 -12.60 8.91 -16.49
N THR A 300 -13.59 8.29 -15.85
CA THR A 300 -15.00 8.59 -16.08
C THR A 300 -15.37 9.98 -15.61
N GLY A 301 -15.95 10.78 -16.50
CA GLY A 301 -16.53 12.09 -16.22
C GLY A 301 -15.54 13.24 -16.07
N ILE A 302 -14.24 12.96 -16.01
CA ILE A 302 -13.18 13.97 -16.08
C ILE A 302 -12.62 13.98 -17.50
N GLU A 303 -11.84 12.96 -17.85
CA GLU A 303 -11.21 12.87 -19.17
C GLU A 303 -12.18 12.32 -20.22
N SER A 304 -13.10 11.43 -19.82
CA SER A 304 -14.00 10.78 -20.77
C SER A 304 -14.89 11.74 -21.53
N ILE A 305 -15.28 12.88 -20.96
CA ILE A 305 -16.15 13.84 -21.65
C ILE A 305 -15.44 14.47 -22.85
N SER A 306 -14.18 14.85 -22.70
CA SER A 306 -13.41 15.52 -23.76
C SER A 306 -12.78 14.54 -24.75
N PHE A 307 -12.45 13.32 -24.30
CA PHE A 307 -11.65 12.37 -25.08
C PHE A 307 -12.38 11.08 -25.45
N ILE A 308 -13.72 11.00 -25.30
CA ILE A 308 -14.50 9.80 -25.67
C ILE A 308 -14.32 9.39 -27.13
N SER A 309 -14.15 10.36 -28.05
CA SER A 309 -13.97 10.05 -29.47
C SER A 309 -12.65 9.30 -29.70
N GLU A 310 -11.58 9.72 -29.06
CA GLU A 310 -10.29 9.04 -29.20
C GLU A 310 -10.30 7.69 -28.47
N TYR A 311 -10.93 7.62 -27.30
CA TYR A 311 -11.13 6.36 -26.60
C TYR A 311 -11.90 5.33 -27.46
N ASN A 312 -12.93 5.76 -28.19
CA ASN A 312 -13.62 4.89 -29.14
C ASN A 312 -12.69 4.35 -30.24
N ASN A 313 -11.74 5.17 -30.73
CA ASN A 313 -10.74 4.74 -31.68
C ASN A 313 -9.80 3.68 -31.06
N GLN A 314 -9.39 3.86 -29.80
CA GLN A 314 -8.60 2.86 -29.07
C GLN A 314 -9.36 1.53 -28.94
N LEU A 315 -10.63 1.56 -28.52
CA LEU A 315 -11.42 0.33 -28.37
C LEU A 315 -11.62 -0.39 -29.72
N LEU A 316 -11.80 0.36 -30.80
CA LEU A 316 -11.89 -0.20 -32.15
C LEU A 316 -10.56 -0.83 -32.58
N ALA A 317 -9.43 -0.18 -32.30
CA ALA A 317 -8.10 -0.72 -32.59
C ALA A 317 -7.82 -2.02 -31.81
N LEU A 318 -8.18 -2.06 -30.52
CA LEU A 318 -8.08 -3.25 -29.69
C LEU A 318 -8.93 -4.39 -30.25
N LYS A 319 -10.19 -4.12 -30.63
CA LYS A 319 -11.07 -5.11 -31.26
C LYS A 319 -10.47 -5.72 -32.52
N ASN A 320 -9.74 -4.93 -33.30
CA ASN A 320 -9.13 -5.35 -34.55
C ASN A 320 -7.74 -6.02 -34.37
N THR A 321 -7.24 -6.10 -33.13
CA THR A 321 -5.95 -6.75 -32.85
C THR A 321 -6.10 -8.28 -32.83
N PRO A 322 -5.38 -9.04 -33.68
CA PRO A 322 -5.52 -10.49 -33.75
C PRO A 322 -5.19 -11.19 -32.43
N ASN A 323 -5.99 -12.20 -32.08
CA ASN A 323 -5.80 -13.06 -30.90
C ASN A 323 -5.72 -12.27 -29.56
N LEU A 324 -6.30 -11.07 -29.49
CA LEU A 324 -6.37 -10.28 -28.27
C LEU A 324 -7.59 -10.68 -27.41
N SER A 325 -7.33 -11.17 -26.21
CA SER A 325 -8.35 -11.47 -25.21
C SER A 325 -8.55 -10.27 -24.29
N ALA A 326 -9.72 -9.65 -24.35
CA ALA A 326 -10.15 -8.69 -23.33
C ALA A 326 -10.51 -9.42 -22.03
N VAL A 327 -9.90 -9.00 -20.93
CA VAL A 327 -10.04 -9.62 -19.60
C VAL A 327 -10.24 -8.54 -18.55
N THR A 328 -11.01 -8.85 -17.51
CA THR A 328 -11.08 -7.98 -16.33
C THR A 328 -9.77 -8.08 -15.52
N MET A 329 -9.56 -7.19 -14.55
CA MET A 329 -8.38 -7.22 -13.68
C MET A 329 -8.27 -8.55 -12.92
N SER A 330 -9.39 -9.06 -12.39
CA SER A 330 -9.38 -10.32 -11.65
C SER A 330 -9.18 -11.55 -12.54
N GLU A 331 -9.77 -11.57 -13.74
CA GLU A 331 -9.52 -12.61 -14.74
C GLU A 331 -8.07 -12.62 -15.22
N PHE A 332 -7.49 -11.43 -15.44
CA PHE A 332 -6.08 -11.31 -15.77
C PHE A 332 -5.19 -11.84 -14.64
N ALA A 333 -5.51 -11.52 -13.38
CA ALA A 333 -4.75 -12.03 -12.24
C ALA A 333 -4.79 -13.56 -12.15
N GLU A 334 -5.92 -14.20 -12.47
CA GLU A 334 -6.01 -15.67 -12.55
C GLU A 334 -5.11 -16.24 -13.66
N LYS A 335 -5.15 -15.64 -14.86
CA LYS A 335 -4.29 -16.05 -15.99
C LYS A 335 -2.82 -15.85 -15.67
N PHE A 336 -2.48 -14.75 -15.01
CA PHE A 336 -1.13 -14.45 -14.55
C PHE A 336 -0.66 -15.47 -13.52
N ALA A 337 -1.50 -15.84 -12.55
CA ALA A 337 -1.19 -16.86 -11.55
C ALA A 337 -0.97 -18.24 -12.18
N ASN A 338 -1.76 -18.60 -13.21
CA ASN A 338 -1.58 -19.85 -13.94
C ASN A 338 -0.25 -19.88 -14.71
N LYS A 339 0.15 -18.75 -15.31
CA LYS A 339 1.41 -18.64 -16.05
C LYS A 339 2.63 -18.53 -15.13
N PHE A 340 2.47 -17.88 -13.97
CA PHE A 340 3.53 -17.65 -12.98
C PHE A 340 3.07 -18.06 -11.57
N PRO A 341 2.94 -19.37 -11.25
CA PRO A 341 2.43 -19.82 -9.96
C PRO A 341 3.22 -19.30 -8.75
N GLU A 342 4.54 -19.17 -8.93
CA GLU A 342 5.40 -18.50 -7.96
C GLU A 342 5.38 -16.97 -8.21
N PHE A 343 6.22 -16.50 -9.14
CA PHE A 343 6.33 -15.14 -9.65
C PHE A 343 7.26 -15.14 -10.88
N PRO A 344 7.16 -14.17 -11.80
CA PRO A 344 8.12 -14.05 -12.91
C PRO A 344 9.52 -13.73 -12.38
N LYS A 345 10.54 -14.47 -12.85
CA LYS A 345 11.94 -14.27 -12.42
C LYS A 345 12.63 -13.13 -13.15
N SER A 346 12.31 -12.96 -14.42
CA SER A 346 12.82 -11.91 -15.29
C SER A 346 11.91 -11.73 -16.49
N THR A 347 11.95 -10.54 -17.10
CA THR A 347 11.26 -10.16 -18.33
C THR A 347 12.07 -9.10 -19.07
N SER A 348 11.78 -8.90 -20.35
CA SER A 348 12.41 -7.87 -21.17
C SER A 348 11.43 -7.27 -22.15
N LEU A 349 11.62 -5.98 -22.46
CA LEU A 349 10.83 -5.25 -23.44
C LEU A 349 11.78 -4.52 -24.39
N SER A 350 11.64 -4.75 -25.69
CA SER A 350 12.44 -4.11 -26.73
C SER A 350 11.58 -3.20 -27.60
N TYR A 351 12.01 -1.95 -27.78
CA TYR A 351 11.27 -0.94 -28.55
C TYR A 351 12.22 0.08 -29.16
N LYS A 352 12.21 0.25 -30.48
CA LYS A 352 13.03 1.23 -31.24
C LYS A 352 14.50 1.31 -30.78
N GLY A 353 15.14 0.14 -30.64
CA GLY A 353 16.54 0.02 -30.20
C GLY A 353 16.79 0.37 -28.72
N SER A 354 15.74 0.59 -27.93
CA SER A 354 15.76 0.63 -26.46
C SER A 354 15.40 -0.75 -25.94
N SER A 355 16.07 -1.22 -24.88
CA SER A 355 15.75 -2.51 -24.26
C SER A 355 15.71 -2.34 -22.74
N TRP A 356 14.54 -2.65 -22.16
CA TRP A 356 14.36 -2.79 -20.74
C TRP A 356 14.62 -4.24 -20.35
N ILE A 357 15.59 -4.45 -19.46
CA ILE A 357 15.90 -5.77 -18.90
C ILE A 357 15.57 -5.72 -17.42
N MET A 358 14.69 -6.61 -16.97
CA MET A 358 14.04 -6.52 -15.67
C MET A 358 14.03 -7.88 -14.99
N ASP A 359 14.55 -7.96 -13.77
CA ASP A 359 14.50 -9.15 -12.93
C ASP A 359 14.12 -8.77 -11.49
N THR A 360 14.04 -9.77 -10.61
CA THR A 360 13.62 -9.56 -9.22
C THR A 360 14.64 -8.79 -8.36
N GLN A 361 15.85 -8.53 -8.88
CA GLN A 361 16.93 -7.82 -8.20
C GLN A 361 17.22 -6.44 -8.79
N SER A 362 16.89 -6.22 -10.08
CA SER A 362 17.12 -4.93 -10.74
C SER A 362 16.25 -4.70 -11.98
N ARG A 363 16.22 -3.46 -12.44
CA ARG A 363 15.90 -3.11 -13.83
C ARG A 363 17.04 -2.29 -14.42
N LYS A 364 17.19 -2.36 -15.74
CA LYS A 364 18.15 -1.54 -16.48
C LYS A 364 17.66 -1.19 -17.87
N ASN A 365 18.11 -0.02 -18.34
CA ASN A 365 18.03 0.40 -19.73
C ASN A 365 19.29 1.21 -20.10
N GLU A 366 20.13 0.65 -20.97
CA GLU A 366 21.43 1.25 -21.32
C GLU A 366 21.26 2.55 -22.13
N LYS A 367 20.27 2.60 -23.02
CA LYS A 367 20.01 3.77 -23.88
C LYS A 367 19.53 4.98 -23.08
N LEU A 368 18.76 4.74 -22.02
CA LEU A 368 18.22 5.75 -21.13
C LEU A 368 19.10 6.02 -19.90
N ASN A 369 20.21 5.29 -19.76
CA ASN A 369 21.07 5.31 -18.57
C ASN A 369 20.28 5.07 -17.25
N ASP A 370 19.30 4.15 -17.29
CA ASP A 370 18.54 3.72 -16.11
C ASP A 370 19.17 2.47 -15.51
N PHE A 371 19.36 2.50 -14.19
CA PHE A 371 19.64 1.32 -13.40
C PHE A 371 19.01 1.49 -12.02
N VAL A 372 18.15 0.55 -11.65
CA VAL A 372 17.55 0.50 -10.31
C VAL A 372 17.78 -0.88 -9.73
N SER A 373 18.29 -0.94 -8.51
CA SER A 373 18.41 -2.16 -7.72
C SER A 373 17.31 -2.25 -6.67
N TYR A 374 16.86 -3.47 -6.42
CA TYR A 374 15.77 -3.76 -5.49
C TYR A 374 16.29 -4.31 -4.16
N ASP A 375 15.73 -3.82 -3.06
CA ASP A 375 15.91 -4.40 -1.73
C ASP A 375 14.60 -4.96 -1.21
N GLN A 376 14.53 -6.29 -1.19
CA GLN A 376 13.37 -7.08 -0.79
C GLN A 376 12.95 -6.87 0.68
N LYS A 377 13.78 -6.20 1.48
CA LYS A 377 13.57 -5.94 2.90
C LYS A 377 13.48 -4.45 3.21
N LEU A 378 13.32 -3.57 2.21
CA LEU A 378 13.24 -2.14 2.43
C LEU A 378 11.90 -1.60 1.94
N SER A 379 11.19 -0.88 2.81
CA SER A 379 9.95 -0.19 2.45
C SER A 379 10.18 1.31 2.32
N PHE A 380 9.24 2.02 1.70
CA PHE A 380 9.07 3.45 1.95
C PHE A 380 8.63 3.67 3.42
N SER A 381 8.85 4.89 3.95
CA SER A 381 8.49 5.24 5.33
C SER A 381 6.98 5.20 5.57
N ASP A 382 6.20 5.44 4.50
CA ASP A 382 4.75 5.42 4.54
C ASP A 382 4.16 4.05 4.85
N TYR A 383 4.95 2.98 4.83
CA TYR A 383 4.54 1.69 5.42
C TYR A 383 4.13 1.87 6.88
N PHE A 384 4.84 2.71 7.64
CA PHE A 384 4.69 2.82 9.10
C PHE A 384 4.03 4.12 9.55
N VAL A 385 4.44 5.25 8.98
CA VAL A 385 3.98 6.59 9.37
C VAL A 385 3.17 7.23 8.27
N ALA A 386 2.30 8.18 8.59
CA ALA A 386 1.54 8.92 7.59
C ALA A 386 2.47 9.88 6.81
N ASP A 387 2.36 9.90 5.49
CA ASP A 387 3.03 10.88 4.64
C ASP A 387 2.13 12.12 4.47
N LYS A 388 2.46 13.19 5.19
CA LYS A 388 1.66 14.42 5.22
C LYS A 388 2.16 15.47 4.22
N GLU A 389 3.09 15.12 3.35
CA GLU A 389 3.68 16.04 2.36
C GLU A 389 2.72 16.34 1.20
N ASP A 390 2.83 17.54 0.65
CA ASP A 390 2.06 17.94 -0.54
C ASP A 390 2.59 17.30 -1.83
N PHE A 391 3.81 16.78 -1.81
CA PHE A 391 4.39 16.00 -2.90
C PHE A 391 4.76 14.59 -2.43
N LEU A 392 4.17 13.57 -3.04
CA LEU A 392 4.49 12.17 -2.70
C LEU A 392 5.71 11.71 -3.49
N ASN A 393 6.80 11.42 -2.79
CA ASN A 393 8.05 10.96 -3.39
C ASN A 393 8.28 9.46 -3.15
N ARG A 394 8.08 8.64 -4.19
CA ARG A 394 8.24 7.18 -4.19
C ARG A 394 9.18 6.74 -5.32
N ILE A 395 10.43 7.17 -5.22
CA ILE A 395 11.48 6.95 -6.22
C ILE A 395 12.51 5.94 -5.69
N MET A 396 12.80 4.91 -6.48
CA MET A 396 13.88 3.93 -6.25
C MET A 396 15.18 4.33 -6.99
N PRO A 397 16.37 3.78 -6.62
CA PRO A 397 16.61 2.91 -5.47
C PRO A 397 16.52 3.70 -4.15
N LEU A 398 15.96 3.05 -3.14
CA LEU A 398 16.01 3.58 -1.79
C LEU A 398 17.45 3.55 -1.29
N LYS A 399 17.99 4.71 -0.93
CA LYS A 399 19.27 4.77 -0.24
C LYS A 399 19.07 4.14 1.14
N ARG A 400 19.72 2.99 1.42
CA ARG A 400 19.91 2.58 2.81
C ARG A 400 20.61 3.75 3.49
N ALA A 401 20.01 4.30 4.55
CA ALA A 401 20.77 5.17 5.43
C ALA A 401 22.06 4.43 5.76
N ASN A 402 23.22 5.09 5.59
CA ASN A 402 24.52 4.55 5.96
C ASN A 402 24.57 4.36 7.49
N GLU A 403 23.85 3.38 8.01
CA GLU A 403 23.97 2.94 9.37
C GLU A 403 25.01 1.84 9.35
N LYS A 404 26.14 2.11 10.02
CA LYS A 404 26.90 1.11 10.75
C LYS A 404 25.88 0.29 11.54
N VAL A 405 25.33 -0.76 10.92
CA VAL A 405 24.48 -1.72 11.59
C VAL A 405 25.38 -2.29 12.68
N VAL A 406 25.17 -1.84 13.91
CA VAL A 406 25.89 -2.37 15.07
C VAL A 406 25.47 -3.83 15.15
N TRP A 407 26.35 -4.68 14.63
CA TRP A 407 26.27 -6.12 14.72
C TRP A 407 26.41 -6.50 16.19
N PHE A 408 25.28 -6.62 16.88
CA PHE A 408 25.15 -7.38 18.11
C PHE A 408 23.84 -8.20 18.03
N PRO A 409 23.87 -9.49 18.39
CA PRO A 409 23.48 -10.56 17.48
C PRO A 409 21.97 -10.63 17.22
N MET A 410 21.58 -10.38 15.97
CA MET A 410 20.23 -10.61 15.43
C MET A 410 19.91 -12.09 15.18
N PHE A 411 20.18 -12.97 16.14
CA PHE A 411 19.80 -14.40 16.06
C PHE A 411 18.93 -14.90 17.21
N ILE A 412 18.66 -14.06 18.21
CA ILE A 412 17.54 -14.28 19.12
C ILE A 412 16.36 -13.53 18.51
N GLN A 413 15.32 -14.26 18.07
CA GLN A 413 14.07 -13.68 17.57
C GLN A 413 13.71 -12.47 18.45
N ARG A 414 13.37 -11.33 17.84
CA ARG A 414 13.28 -9.99 18.48
C ARG A 414 12.41 -9.91 19.74
N LYS A 415 11.55 -10.89 19.98
CA LYS A 415 10.74 -11.06 21.20
C LYS A 415 11.41 -11.95 22.26
N ALA A 416 12.30 -12.85 21.88
CA ALA A 416 12.87 -13.88 22.75
C ALA A 416 13.78 -13.33 23.86
N LEU A 417 14.52 -12.22 23.69
CA LEU A 417 15.26 -11.62 24.80
C LEU A 417 14.31 -11.01 25.85
N LEU A 418 13.30 -10.24 25.41
CA LEU A 418 12.31 -9.67 26.32
C LEU A 418 11.48 -10.76 26.99
N ILE A 419 11.01 -11.75 26.22
CA ILE A 419 10.33 -12.94 26.74
C ILE A 419 11.22 -13.65 27.74
N LEU A 420 12.51 -13.84 27.46
CA LEU A 420 13.46 -14.47 28.38
C LEU A 420 13.59 -13.67 29.68
N ILE A 421 13.68 -12.34 29.61
CA ILE A 421 13.73 -11.49 30.81
C ILE A 421 12.46 -11.66 31.64
N PHE A 422 11.28 -11.58 31.02
CA PHE A 422 10.01 -11.80 31.71
C PHE A 422 9.91 -13.23 32.29
N LEU A 423 10.38 -14.26 31.58
CA LEU A 423 10.42 -15.64 32.05
C LEU A 423 11.35 -15.81 33.25
N VAL A 424 12.56 -15.21 33.21
CA VAL A 424 13.52 -15.25 34.32
C VAL A 424 12.92 -14.60 35.56
N PHE A 425 12.32 -13.42 35.44
CA PHE A 425 11.61 -12.80 36.57
C PHE A 425 10.45 -13.67 37.05
N GLY A 426 9.67 -14.25 36.13
CA GLY A 426 8.59 -15.18 36.46
C GLY A 426 9.08 -16.37 37.30
N ILE A 427 10.17 -17.01 36.90
CA ILE A 427 10.80 -18.12 37.64
C ILE A 427 11.31 -17.66 39.01
N ILE A 428 12.01 -16.52 39.09
CA ILE A 428 12.54 -15.99 40.36
C ILE A 428 11.41 -15.75 41.37
N PHE A 429 10.32 -15.10 40.94
CA PHE A 429 9.19 -14.79 41.81
C PHE A 429 8.33 -16.02 42.13
N TYR A 430 8.25 -16.99 41.21
CA TYR A 430 7.64 -18.29 41.48
C TYR A 430 8.39 -19.05 42.58
N ILE A 431 9.72 -19.15 42.50
CA ILE A 431 10.56 -19.78 43.53
C ILE A 431 10.40 -19.07 44.88
N LYS A 432 10.29 -17.74 44.88
CA LYS A 432 10.07 -16.93 46.09
C LYS A 432 8.62 -16.94 46.61
N LYS A 433 7.69 -17.66 45.96
CA LYS A 433 6.25 -17.68 46.26
C LYS A 433 5.60 -16.29 46.29
N ASP A 434 6.09 -15.35 45.48
CA ASP A 434 5.57 -13.97 45.40
C ASP A 434 5.15 -13.61 43.97
N ILE A 435 4.28 -14.45 43.39
CA ILE A 435 3.74 -14.28 42.04
C ILE A 435 2.99 -12.94 41.88
N LYS A 436 2.44 -12.40 42.98
CA LYS A 436 1.76 -11.11 42.99
C LYS A 436 2.70 -9.99 42.55
N LEU A 437 3.94 -9.98 43.05
CA LEU A 437 4.94 -9.01 42.63
C LEU A 437 5.31 -9.13 41.15
N PHE A 438 5.35 -10.36 40.62
CA PHE A 438 5.60 -10.58 39.20
C PHE A 438 4.53 -9.92 38.32
N ILE A 439 3.25 -10.11 38.68
CA ILE A 439 2.12 -9.53 37.94
C ILE A 439 2.15 -8.00 38.02
N ILE A 440 2.35 -7.43 39.22
CA ILE A 440 2.40 -5.98 39.41
C ILE A 440 3.57 -5.36 38.63
N GLY A 441 4.77 -5.95 38.67
CA GLY A 441 5.92 -5.47 37.93
C GLY A 441 5.75 -5.56 36.42
N SER A 442 5.10 -6.61 35.93
CA SER A 442 4.79 -6.76 34.50
C SER A 442 3.78 -5.70 34.05
N LEU A 443 2.67 -5.53 34.76
CA LEU A 443 1.67 -4.51 34.46
C LEU A 443 2.27 -3.10 34.53
N PHE A 444 3.14 -2.83 35.50
CA PHE A 444 3.82 -1.53 35.61
C PHE A 444 4.74 -1.29 34.41
N SER A 445 5.51 -2.31 34.00
CA SER A 445 6.38 -2.23 32.81
C SER A 445 5.60 -1.88 31.56
N PHE A 446 4.46 -2.56 31.32
CA PHE A 446 3.62 -2.30 30.15
C PHE A 446 2.90 -0.95 30.24
N ALA A 447 2.37 -0.59 31.41
CA ALA A 447 1.63 0.67 31.57
C ALA A 447 2.54 1.91 31.45
N ALA A 448 3.76 1.84 31.99
CA ALA A 448 4.72 2.95 31.98
C ALA A 448 5.55 3.02 30.70
N PHE A 449 5.95 1.87 30.14
CA PHE A 449 6.92 1.79 29.04
C PHE A 449 6.40 1.04 27.81
N GLY A 450 5.09 0.77 27.72
CA GLY A 450 4.50 -0.05 26.65
C GLY A 450 4.85 0.43 25.24
N LEU A 451 4.91 1.75 25.00
CA LEU A 451 5.31 2.30 23.69
C LEU A 451 6.79 2.01 23.35
N ILE A 452 7.68 2.05 24.34
CA ILE A 452 9.10 1.67 24.15
C ILE A 452 9.19 0.17 23.90
N LEU A 453 8.49 -0.63 24.71
CA LEU A 453 8.47 -2.10 24.59
C LEU A 453 7.87 -2.59 23.28
N ARG A 454 6.97 -1.80 22.66
CA ARG A 454 6.36 -2.10 21.37
C ARG A 454 7.23 -1.71 20.17
N SER A 455 8.22 -0.86 20.35
CA SER A 455 9.10 -0.41 19.25
C SER A 455 9.94 -1.58 18.69
N PHE A 456 10.20 -1.60 17.38
CA PHE A 456 10.86 -2.73 16.71
C PHE A 456 11.61 -2.32 15.44
N TYR A 457 12.37 -3.25 14.85
CA TYR A 457 12.97 -3.08 13.52
C TYR A 457 12.14 -3.82 12.47
N GLN A 458 11.77 -3.21 11.34
CA GLN A 458 11.06 -3.90 10.25
C GLN A 458 11.27 -3.16 8.93
N PHE A 459 11.40 -3.93 7.85
CA PHE A 459 11.54 -3.41 6.49
C PHE A 459 12.57 -2.28 6.31
N GLY A 460 13.71 -2.41 6.99
CA GLY A 460 14.80 -1.44 6.92
C GLY A 460 14.67 -0.25 7.86
N TRP A 461 13.61 -0.19 8.67
CA TRP A 461 13.32 0.92 9.58
C TRP A 461 13.44 0.52 11.04
N GLN A 462 13.90 1.45 11.87
CA GLN A 462 13.66 1.43 13.32
C GLN A 462 12.31 2.11 13.59
N VAL A 463 11.32 1.35 14.03
CA VAL A 463 9.93 1.78 14.20
C VAL A 463 9.67 2.09 15.66
N PHE A 464 9.37 3.36 15.96
CA PHE A 464 9.12 3.84 17.33
C PHE A 464 7.65 4.18 17.55
N PHE A 465 7.06 3.60 18.59
CA PHE A 465 5.75 4.00 19.11
C PHE A 465 5.85 5.05 20.22
N GLY A 466 7.03 5.17 20.84
CA GLY A 466 7.32 6.09 21.93
C GLY A 466 8.47 7.03 21.58
N PRO A 467 9.37 7.35 22.52
CA PRO A 467 10.56 8.15 22.24
C PRO A 467 11.53 7.43 21.31
N LYS A 468 12.26 8.23 20.52
CA LYS A 468 13.45 7.78 19.80
C LYS A 468 14.48 7.30 20.82
N VAL A 469 14.96 6.08 20.65
CA VAL A 469 15.99 5.48 21.51
C VAL A 469 17.08 4.83 20.68
N SER A 470 18.33 5.15 21.01
CA SER A 470 19.49 4.38 20.54
C SER A 470 19.57 3.06 21.31
N TYR A 471 20.06 1.99 20.66
CA TYR A 471 20.19 0.66 21.27
C TYR A 471 18.87 0.13 21.84
N LEU A 472 17.81 0.16 21.03
CA LEU A 472 16.43 -0.14 21.43
C LEU A 472 16.30 -1.39 22.32
N ILE A 473 16.95 -2.50 21.96
CA ILE A 473 16.86 -3.77 22.71
C ILE A 473 17.42 -3.62 24.14
N LEU A 474 18.53 -2.91 24.32
CA LEU A 474 19.13 -2.67 25.63
C LEU A 474 18.22 -1.80 26.50
N VAL A 475 17.66 -0.73 25.92
CA VAL A 475 16.72 0.15 26.62
C VAL A 475 15.47 -0.63 27.03
N GLN A 476 14.92 -1.47 26.15
CA GLN A 476 13.76 -2.32 26.47
C GLN A 476 14.07 -3.30 27.62
N ALA A 477 15.25 -3.90 27.65
CA ALA A 477 15.68 -4.76 28.75
C ALA A 477 15.81 -3.98 30.07
N MET A 478 16.44 -2.80 30.02
CA MET A 478 16.63 -1.94 31.20
C MET A 478 15.30 -1.48 31.80
N VAL A 479 14.33 -1.04 30.99
CA VAL A 479 13.04 -0.58 31.53
C VAL A 479 12.25 -1.69 32.22
N VAL A 480 12.37 -2.95 31.76
CA VAL A 480 11.77 -4.10 32.46
C VAL A 480 12.46 -4.33 33.81
N ILE A 481 13.80 -4.36 33.84
CA ILE A 481 14.55 -4.56 35.09
C ILE A 481 14.26 -3.44 36.10
N ILE A 482 14.30 -2.18 35.65
CA ILE A 482 14.02 -0.99 36.47
C ILE A 482 12.59 -1.04 37.02
N SER A 483 11.62 -1.47 36.21
CA SER A 483 10.23 -1.63 36.64
C SER A 483 10.08 -2.58 37.82
N PHE A 484 10.70 -3.76 37.76
CA PHE A 484 10.69 -4.71 38.88
C PHE A 484 11.43 -4.18 40.11
N LEU A 485 12.55 -3.48 39.91
CA LEU A 485 13.29 -2.85 41.00
C LEU A 485 12.46 -1.76 41.71
N ILE A 486 11.76 -0.91 40.95
CA ILE A 486 10.87 0.13 41.50
C ILE A 486 9.78 -0.51 42.35
N VAL A 487 9.07 -1.51 41.82
CA VAL A 487 7.99 -2.18 42.57
C VAL A 487 8.53 -2.80 43.86
N PHE A 488 9.71 -3.42 43.82
CA PHE A 488 10.37 -3.97 45.00
C PHE A 488 10.76 -2.89 46.03
N LEU A 489 11.33 -1.76 45.59
CA LEU A 489 11.70 -0.65 46.47
C LEU A 489 10.47 -0.01 47.11
N VAL A 490 9.38 0.17 46.36
CA VAL A 490 8.13 0.70 46.90
C VAL A 490 7.54 -0.25 47.94
N LYS A 491 7.53 -1.57 47.68
CA LYS A 491 7.11 -2.59 48.67
C LYS A 491 7.89 -2.47 49.98
N LYS A 492 9.20 -2.25 49.90
CA LYS A 492 10.07 -2.19 51.09
C LYS A 492 9.87 -0.89 51.87
N ARG A 493 9.67 0.24 51.20
CA ARG A 493 9.71 1.57 51.81
C ARG A 493 8.34 2.13 52.19
N PHE A 494 7.27 1.73 51.50
CA PHE A 494 5.94 2.32 51.68
C PHE A 494 4.89 1.25 52.00
N LYS A 495 3.98 1.57 52.93
CA LYS A 495 2.88 0.69 53.35
C LYS A 495 1.60 0.94 52.54
N ILE A 496 1.70 0.96 51.21
CA ILE A 496 0.54 1.14 50.32
C ILE A 496 0.17 -0.18 49.60
N ASN A 497 -1.05 -0.26 49.06
CA ASN A 497 -1.42 -1.36 48.18
C ASN A 497 -0.69 -1.22 46.83
N LEU A 498 0.29 -2.09 46.57
CA LEU A 498 1.17 -2.04 45.40
C LEU A 498 0.45 -2.13 44.05
N TRP A 499 -0.77 -2.66 44.01
CA TRP A 499 -1.58 -2.65 42.79
C TRP A 499 -1.84 -1.23 42.28
N LEU A 500 -1.78 -0.20 43.13
CA LEU A 500 -1.91 1.19 42.67
C LEU A 500 -0.82 1.60 41.68
N LEU A 501 0.39 1.03 41.75
CA LEU A 501 1.51 1.42 40.89
C LEU A 501 1.19 1.29 39.40
N PRO A 502 0.74 0.12 38.88
CA PRO A 502 0.30 0.02 37.50
C PRO A 502 -1.07 0.66 37.26
N LEU A 503 -1.98 0.60 38.23
CA LEU A 503 -3.38 0.98 38.04
C LEU A 503 -3.57 2.48 37.78
N VAL A 504 -2.75 3.35 38.38
CA VAL A 504 -2.89 4.80 38.20
C VAL A 504 -2.60 5.28 36.77
N PHE A 505 -1.82 4.54 35.99
CA PHE A 505 -1.61 4.86 34.56
C PHE A 505 -2.90 4.78 33.75
N GLY A 506 -3.95 4.12 34.26
CA GLY A 506 -5.27 4.15 33.64
C GLY A 506 -5.84 5.57 33.49
N ILE A 507 -5.42 6.53 34.32
CA ILE A 507 -5.88 7.92 34.22
C ILE A 507 -5.48 8.56 32.87
N ASP A 508 -4.37 8.12 32.27
CA ASP A 508 -3.96 8.62 30.96
C ASP A 508 -4.98 8.35 29.87
N PHE A 509 -5.76 7.27 29.98
CA PHE A 509 -6.88 7.02 29.07
C PHE A 509 -7.92 8.16 29.13
N LEU A 510 -8.22 8.68 30.32
CA LEU A 510 -9.12 9.83 30.47
C LEU A 510 -8.48 11.10 29.92
N ILE A 511 -7.21 11.35 30.25
CA ILE A 511 -6.48 12.53 29.78
C ILE A 511 -6.41 12.56 28.25
N GLN A 512 -6.19 11.41 27.61
CA GLN A 512 -6.20 11.25 26.15
C GLN A 512 -7.56 11.60 25.53
N GLY A 513 -8.66 11.38 26.24
CA GLY A 513 -10.01 11.66 25.77
C GLY A 513 -10.48 13.10 25.99
N ILE A 514 -9.98 13.79 27.03
CA ILE A 514 -10.45 15.13 27.39
C ILE A 514 -10.19 16.15 26.28
N ARG A 515 -11.21 16.93 25.96
CA ARG A 515 -11.17 18.02 24.98
C ARG A 515 -11.79 19.29 25.55
N GLY A 516 -11.28 20.44 25.12
CA GLY A 516 -11.88 21.73 25.40
C GLY A 516 -11.69 22.72 24.27
N THR A 517 -12.60 23.68 24.10
CA THR A 517 -12.44 24.78 23.15
C THR A 517 -13.42 25.92 23.44
N TYR A 518 -13.25 27.06 22.76
CA TYR A 518 -14.21 28.15 22.74
C TYR A 518 -14.58 28.45 21.28
N MET A 519 -15.85 28.24 20.91
CA MET A 519 -16.35 28.40 19.55
C MET A 519 -17.74 29.04 19.57
N SER A 520 -18.02 29.93 18.62
CA SER A 520 -19.34 30.56 18.45
C SER A 520 -19.92 31.17 19.75
N GLY A 521 -19.08 31.80 20.57
CA GLY A 521 -19.50 32.45 21.82
C GLY A 521 -19.69 31.52 23.02
N ARG A 522 -19.35 30.22 22.89
CA ARG A 522 -19.53 29.20 23.92
C ARG A 522 -18.26 28.43 24.22
N TYR A 523 -18.05 28.12 25.49
CA TYR A 523 -17.03 27.17 25.94
C TYR A 523 -17.58 25.75 25.80
N PHE A 524 -16.73 24.83 25.36
CA PHE A 524 -17.01 23.41 25.27
C PHE A 524 -15.98 22.66 26.11
N ILE A 525 -16.43 21.72 26.94
CA ILE A 525 -15.58 20.81 27.70
C ILE A 525 -16.20 19.41 27.71
N GLY A 526 -15.40 18.39 27.42
CA GLY A 526 -15.92 17.04 27.25
C GLY A 526 -14.85 16.04 26.83
N PHE A 527 -15.29 15.00 26.14
CA PHE A 527 -14.47 13.90 25.64
C PHE A 527 -14.66 13.73 24.13
N ALA A 528 -13.58 13.43 23.42
CA ALA A 528 -13.64 12.88 22.08
C ALA A 528 -13.89 11.36 22.18
N LEU A 529 -14.99 10.88 21.61
CA LEU A 529 -15.29 9.44 21.53
C LEU A 529 -14.57 8.78 20.34
N ASP A 530 -14.40 9.54 19.27
CA ASP A 530 -13.61 9.21 18.09
C ASP A 530 -12.98 10.51 17.53
N ASP A 531 -12.39 10.47 16.33
CA ASP A 531 -11.69 11.63 15.77
C ASP A 531 -12.63 12.79 15.41
N LEU A 532 -13.95 12.56 15.30
CA LEU A 532 -14.95 13.58 14.94
C LEU A 532 -16.01 13.79 16.04
N ARG A 533 -16.38 12.76 16.79
CA ARG A 533 -17.50 12.81 17.74
C ARG A 533 -17.10 13.39 19.09
N PHE A 534 -17.76 14.49 19.47
CA PHE A 534 -17.59 15.15 20.76
C PHE A 534 -18.80 14.91 21.67
N LEU A 535 -18.51 14.55 22.93
CA LEU A 535 -19.49 14.37 23.99
C LEU A 535 -19.12 15.25 25.19
N GLY A 536 -19.98 16.18 25.59
CA GLY A 536 -19.64 17.07 26.70
C GLY A 536 -20.70 18.11 27.03
N LEU A 537 -20.24 19.19 27.64
CA LEU A 537 -21.05 20.33 28.04
C LEU A 537 -20.59 21.57 27.28
N SER A 538 -21.54 22.39 26.88
CA SER A 538 -21.29 23.75 26.39
C SER A 538 -21.91 24.77 27.32
N PHE A 539 -21.23 25.90 27.51
CA PHE A 539 -21.72 27.00 28.34
C PHE A 539 -21.28 28.36 27.83
N SER A 540 -22.12 29.38 28.01
CA SER A 540 -21.85 30.80 27.66
C SER A 540 -21.76 31.67 28.91
N LYS A 541 -21.44 32.96 28.74
CA LYS A 541 -21.56 33.96 29.81
C LYS A 541 -22.98 33.92 30.38
N GLY A 542 -23.09 33.76 31.70
CA GLY A 542 -24.36 33.51 32.40
C GLY A 542 -24.68 32.04 32.71
N PHE A 543 -23.74 31.11 32.50
CA PHE A 543 -23.85 29.68 32.86
C PHE A 543 -25.02 28.93 32.21
N GLN A 544 -25.44 29.34 31.02
CA GLN A 544 -26.41 28.57 30.24
C GLN A 544 -25.78 27.27 29.73
N LEU A 545 -26.05 26.17 30.43
CA LEU A 545 -25.40 24.88 30.25
C LEU A 545 -26.23 23.97 29.34
N ASN A 546 -25.61 23.50 28.25
CA ASN A 546 -26.22 22.60 27.29
C ASN A 546 -25.36 21.33 27.15
N PHE A 547 -26.00 20.17 27.13
CA PHE A 547 -25.34 18.92 26.76
C PHE A 547 -25.10 18.86 25.25
N VAL A 548 -23.94 18.35 24.84
CA VAL A 548 -23.52 18.24 23.44
C VAL A 548 -23.10 16.81 23.16
N ASN A 549 -23.69 16.21 22.14
CA ASN A 549 -23.32 14.90 21.60
C ASN A 549 -23.47 14.95 20.09
N GLN A 550 -22.41 15.33 19.38
CA GLN A 550 -22.45 15.51 17.93
C GLN A 550 -21.10 15.24 17.27
N ASP A 551 -21.14 14.91 15.99
CA ASP A 551 -19.96 14.94 15.14
C ASP A 551 -19.59 16.40 14.85
N LEU A 552 -18.30 16.70 14.94
CA LEU A 552 -17.75 18.00 14.57
C LEU A 552 -17.16 17.93 13.16
N PRO A 553 -17.26 19.00 12.37
CA PRO A 553 -16.48 19.14 11.14
C PRO A 553 -14.98 18.95 11.41
N ALA A 554 -14.25 18.39 10.44
CA ALA A 554 -12.82 18.06 10.56
C ALA A 554 -11.97 19.23 11.11
N TYR A 555 -12.19 20.45 10.62
CA TYR A 555 -11.46 21.64 11.08
C TYR A 555 -11.75 22.01 12.55
N GLN A 556 -12.99 21.78 13.02
CA GLN A 556 -13.36 22.02 14.42
C GLN A 556 -12.80 20.93 15.34
N ALA A 557 -12.88 19.67 14.90
CA ALA A 557 -12.34 18.53 15.63
C ALA A 557 -10.83 18.64 15.85
N LEU A 558 -10.09 19.11 14.83
CA LEU A 558 -8.65 19.39 14.93
C LEU A 558 -8.31 20.56 15.86
N ALA A 559 -9.18 21.56 15.96
CA ALA A 559 -8.98 22.74 16.79
C ALA A 559 -9.29 22.51 18.28
N LEU A 560 -9.82 21.34 18.66
CA LEU A 560 -10.06 21.01 20.06
C LEU A 560 -8.74 20.94 20.83
N LEU A 561 -8.64 21.74 21.90
CA LEU A 561 -7.52 21.66 22.83
C LEU A 561 -7.52 20.29 23.50
N LYS A 562 -6.34 19.68 23.56
CA LYS A 562 -6.09 18.39 24.19
C LYS A 562 -4.73 18.38 24.86
N PHE A 563 -4.54 17.48 25.81
CA PHE A 563 -3.21 17.25 26.37
C PHE A 563 -2.28 16.68 25.29
N ASP A 564 -1.15 17.35 25.06
CA ASP A 564 -0.18 16.93 24.05
C ASP A 564 0.81 15.91 24.63
N PHE A 565 0.49 14.63 24.46
CA PHE A 565 1.39 13.53 24.84
C PHE A 565 2.72 13.55 24.07
N ASN A 566 2.84 14.31 22.96
CA ASN A 566 4.13 14.45 22.29
C ASN A 566 5.16 15.16 23.17
N MET A 567 4.76 15.99 24.12
CA MET A 567 5.67 16.60 25.10
C MET A 567 6.41 15.55 25.95
N ILE A 568 5.75 14.40 26.20
CA ILE A 568 6.34 13.27 26.92
C ILE A 568 7.18 12.45 25.95
N TRP A 569 6.59 12.04 24.84
CA TRP A 569 7.19 11.03 23.98
C TRP A 569 8.23 11.57 23.00
N ASN A 570 8.37 12.88 22.82
CA ASN A 570 9.46 13.47 22.04
C ASN A 570 10.70 13.74 22.90
N ASN A 571 10.61 13.57 24.22
CA ASN A 571 11.71 13.80 25.14
C ASN A 571 12.07 12.51 25.88
N LEU A 572 13.28 12.02 25.66
CA LEU A 572 13.75 10.76 26.24
C LEU A 572 13.80 10.80 27.77
N ILE A 573 14.21 11.93 28.36
CA ILE A 573 14.31 12.08 29.82
C ILE A 573 12.90 12.12 30.43
N VAL A 574 11.99 12.86 29.80
CA VAL A 574 10.60 12.97 30.28
C VAL A 574 9.93 11.61 30.24
N SER A 575 10.02 10.89 29.12
CA SER A 575 9.40 9.58 28.94
C SER A 575 10.00 8.48 29.84
N LEU A 576 11.31 8.43 30.04
CA LEU A 576 11.96 7.39 30.83
C LEU A 576 11.89 7.63 32.34
N PHE A 577 11.94 8.89 32.79
CA PHE A 577 12.11 9.21 34.20
C PHE A 577 10.95 10.02 34.78
N ILE A 578 10.60 11.15 34.16
CA ILE A 578 9.63 12.08 34.76
C ILE A 578 8.22 11.50 34.72
N TYR A 579 7.82 10.95 33.58
CA TYR A 579 6.48 10.40 33.38
C TYR A 579 6.16 9.21 34.31
N PRO A 580 7.02 8.19 34.46
CA PRO A 580 6.81 7.14 35.45
C PRO A 580 6.87 7.67 36.88
N LEU A 581 7.74 8.65 37.17
CA LEU A 581 7.87 9.23 38.51
C LEU A 581 6.60 9.96 38.95
N ILE A 582 5.97 10.75 38.07
CA ILE A 582 4.70 11.43 38.35
C ILE A 582 3.64 10.39 38.76
N HIS A 583 3.54 9.28 38.03
CA HIS A 583 2.60 8.21 38.34
C HIS A 583 2.93 7.49 39.65
N ILE A 584 4.21 7.23 39.94
CA ILE A 584 4.63 6.65 41.22
C ILE A 584 4.24 7.57 42.38
N ILE A 585 4.53 8.87 42.28
CA ILE A 585 4.16 9.87 43.29
C ILE A 585 2.64 9.88 43.48
N PHE A 586 1.89 9.90 42.38
CA PHE A 586 0.44 9.88 42.42
C PHE A 586 -0.11 8.61 43.08
N ALA A 587 0.45 7.43 42.78
CA ALA A 587 0.09 6.17 43.44
C ALA A 587 0.38 6.18 44.94
N LEU A 588 1.48 6.81 45.38
CA LEU A 588 1.81 6.97 46.80
C LEU A 588 0.82 7.90 47.49
N VAL A 589 0.55 9.08 46.92
CA VAL A 589 -0.43 10.04 47.46
C VAL A 589 -1.82 9.39 47.53
N LEU A 590 -2.31 8.84 46.42
CA LEU A 590 -3.61 8.16 46.37
C LEU A 590 -3.67 7.00 47.36
N GLY A 591 -2.61 6.20 47.47
CA GLY A 591 -2.53 5.10 48.44
C GLY A 591 -2.67 5.58 49.88
N THR A 592 -1.96 6.65 50.26
CA THR A 592 -2.07 7.23 51.61
C THR A 592 -3.45 7.81 51.92
N VAL A 593 -4.12 8.40 50.92
CA VAL A 593 -5.50 8.90 51.06
C VAL A 593 -6.47 7.73 51.21
N LEU A 594 -6.36 6.70 50.37
CA LEU A 594 -7.26 5.54 50.39
C LEU A 594 -7.14 4.71 51.66
N MET A 595 -5.97 4.66 52.31
CA MET A 595 -5.82 4.02 53.62
C MET A 595 -6.69 4.63 54.71
N LYS A 596 -7.09 5.90 54.57
CA LYS A 596 -7.98 6.62 55.50
C LYS A 596 -9.46 6.55 55.07
N ALA A 597 -9.75 5.99 53.90
CA ALA A 597 -11.09 5.96 53.33
C ALA A 597 -11.87 4.70 53.76
N PRO A 598 -13.22 4.74 53.79
CA PRO A 598 -14.05 3.57 54.05
C PRO A 598 -13.83 2.44 53.06
N GLU A 599 -14.11 1.20 53.47
CA GLU A 599 -13.81 0.01 52.65
C GLU A 599 -14.47 0.05 51.27
N LYS A 600 -15.72 0.52 51.22
CA LYS A 600 -16.49 0.68 49.99
C LYS A 600 -15.85 1.64 49.00
N VAL A 601 -15.22 2.70 49.50
CA VAL A 601 -14.59 3.74 48.66
C VAL A 601 -13.35 3.20 47.98
N TRP A 602 -12.44 2.54 48.72
CA TRP A 602 -11.24 1.99 48.06
C TRP A 602 -11.60 0.87 47.08
N LYS A 603 -12.58 -0.01 47.39
CA LYS A 603 -13.05 -1.03 46.42
C LYS A 603 -13.57 -0.40 45.13
N LEU A 604 -14.36 0.67 45.22
CA LEU A 604 -14.88 1.40 44.06
C LEU A 604 -13.75 2.02 43.23
N VAL A 605 -12.82 2.73 43.89
CA VAL A 605 -11.67 3.36 43.20
C VAL A 605 -10.81 2.32 42.50
N PHE A 606 -10.56 1.17 43.14
CA PHE A 606 -9.82 0.07 42.51
C PHE A 606 -10.55 -0.50 41.30
N ALA A 607 -11.87 -0.71 41.38
CA ALA A 607 -12.66 -1.19 40.26
C ALA A 607 -12.57 -0.23 39.05
N ILE A 608 -12.67 1.09 39.30
CA ILE A 608 -12.53 2.11 38.26
C ILE A 608 -11.12 2.07 37.66
N LEU A 609 -10.07 2.07 38.48
CA LEU A 609 -8.70 2.06 37.98
C LEU A 609 -8.35 0.78 37.21
N ILE A 610 -8.92 -0.37 37.57
CA ILE A 610 -8.76 -1.61 36.81
C ILE A 610 -9.34 -1.45 35.40
N ILE A 611 -10.56 -0.91 35.27
CA ILE A 611 -11.16 -0.63 33.96
C ILE A 611 -10.29 0.35 33.17
N LEU A 612 -9.88 1.44 33.80
CA LEU A 612 -9.08 2.48 33.15
C LEU A 612 -7.71 1.97 32.70
N VAL A 613 -7.00 1.16 33.50
CA VAL A 613 -5.71 0.60 33.08
C VAL A 613 -5.89 -0.39 31.93
N SER A 614 -6.98 -1.17 31.91
CA SER A 614 -7.28 -2.07 30.80
C SER A 614 -7.48 -1.29 29.50
N LEU A 615 -8.19 -0.16 29.56
CA LEU A 615 -8.39 0.73 28.42
C LEU A 615 -7.08 1.39 27.97
N HIS A 616 -6.24 1.85 28.91
CA HIS A 616 -4.91 2.38 28.61
C HIS A 616 -4.00 1.34 27.96
N LEU A 617 -3.90 0.12 28.51
CA LEU A 617 -3.09 -0.95 27.91
C LEU A 617 -3.59 -1.30 26.51
N THR A 618 -4.91 -1.29 26.30
CA THR A 618 -5.50 -1.49 24.97
C THR A 618 -5.12 -0.37 24.01
N SER A 619 -5.11 0.89 24.45
CA SER A 619 -4.68 2.01 23.60
C SER A 619 -3.19 1.93 23.25
N LEU A 620 -2.33 1.49 24.18
CA LEU A 620 -0.90 1.25 23.91
C LEU A 620 -0.67 0.15 22.87
N LEU A 621 -1.45 -0.93 22.93
CA LEU A 621 -1.38 -2.04 21.97
C LEU A 621 -1.88 -1.63 20.57
N ASN A 622 -2.82 -0.70 20.50
CA ASN A 622 -3.44 -0.24 19.26
C ASN A 622 -2.84 1.05 18.70
N ALA A 623 -1.92 1.71 19.41
CA ALA A 623 -1.27 2.94 18.95
C ALA A 623 -0.62 2.77 17.56
N ASP A 624 -0.53 3.83 16.76
CA ASP A 624 0.22 3.77 15.52
C ASP A 624 1.70 4.10 15.74
N PRO A 625 2.60 3.65 14.85
CA PRO A 625 3.97 4.14 14.84
C PRO A 625 4.00 5.67 14.75
N ARG A 626 4.89 6.29 15.54
CA ARG A 626 5.05 7.75 15.59
C ARG A 626 6.23 8.23 14.76
N LEU A 627 7.27 7.41 14.65
CA LEU A 627 8.52 7.76 13.98
C LEU A 627 9.16 6.50 13.39
N VAL A 628 9.83 6.68 12.25
CA VAL A 628 10.76 5.71 11.68
C VAL A 628 12.11 6.37 11.40
N LEU A 629 13.19 5.60 11.54
CA LEU A 629 14.57 5.99 11.23
C LEU A 629 15.26 4.98 10.33
#